data_AF-A0A2P8VM30-F1
#
_entry.id   AF-A0A2P8VM30-F1
#
_cell.length_a   1.000
_cell.length_b   1.000
_cell.length_c   1.000
_cell.angle_alpha   90.00
_cell.angle_beta   90.00
_cell.angle_gamma   90.00
#
_symmetry.space_group_name_H-M   'P 1'
#
loop_
_entity.id
_entity.type
_entity.pdbx_description
1 polymer ?
#
loop_
_entity_poly.entity_id
_entity_poly.type
_entity_poly.pdbx_seq_one_letter_code
_entity_poly.pdbx_strand_id
1 'polypeptide(L)'
;MWAAHITLESLKVSGENYLAKVHYRMQDHFGLDDDDVLNPVYREFRIFRLWFALQRWKKYGYRPFITEINTTVEISGRRDE
;
A
#
# COMPACT_ATOMS: atom_id res chain seq x y z
N MET A 1 0.98 4.76 -4.93
CA MET A 1 0.03 4.88 -3.82
C MET A 1 -1.25 5.50 -4.36
N TRP A 2 -2.35 4.76 -4.30
CA TRP A 2 -3.61 5.16 -4.94
C TRP A 2 -4.57 5.85 -3.98
N ALA A 3 -4.66 5.36 -2.74
CA ALA A 3 -5.45 5.99 -1.69
C ALA A 3 -4.77 5.84 -0.32
N ALA A 4 -4.91 6.87 0.51
CA ALA A 4 -4.45 6.84 1.89
C ALA A 4 -5.46 7.54 2.79
N HIS A 5 -5.79 6.91 3.91
CA HIS A 5 -6.55 7.47 5.00
C HIS A 5 -5.72 7.35 6.27
N ILE A 6 -5.38 8.50 6.85
CA ILE A 6 -4.61 8.60 8.09
C ILE A 6 -5.56 9.15 9.16
N THR A 7 -5.79 8.39 10.22
CA THR A 7 -6.67 8.77 11.33
C THR A 7 -5.84 8.89 12.60
N LEU A 8 -5.92 10.04 13.28
CA LEU A 8 -5.45 10.16 14.66
C LEU A 8 -6.49 9.53 15.58
N GLU A 9 -6.22 8.32 16.07
CA GLU A 9 -7.14 7.60 16.96
C GLU A 9 -7.15 8.19 18.37
N SER A 10 -5.98 8.61 18.86
CA SER A 10 -5.86 9.28 20.16
C SER A 10 -4.61 10.12 20.23
N LEU A 11 -4.66 11.16 21.06
CA LEU A 11 -3.54 12.00 21.41
C LEU A 11 -3.54 12.23 22.92
N LYS A 12 -2.41 11.91 23.57
CA LYS A 12 -2.15 12.25 24.97
C LYS A 12 -0.99 13.24 25.00
N VAL A 13 -1.22 14.40 25.61
CA VAL A 13 -0.19 15.40 25.83
C VAL A 13 0.11 15.48 27.32
N SER A 14 1.38 15.40 27.70
CA SER A 14 1.85 15.48 29.09
C SER A 14 3.10 16.35 29.17
N GLY A 15 2.91 17.60 29.62
CA GLY A 15 3.93 18.64 29.55
C GLY A 15 4.38 18.85 28.11
N GLU A 16 5.69 18.75 27.88
CA GLU A 16 6.29 18.90 26.55
C GLU A 16 6.30 17.61 25.71
N ASN A 17 5.76 16.49 26.22
CA ASN A 17 5.74 15.22 25.51
C ASN A 17 4.35 14.91 24.96
N TYR A 18 4.28 14.20 23.84
CA TYR A 18 3.05 13.64 23.30
C TYR A 18 3.19 12.14 23.02
N LEU A 19 2.03 11.47 23.06
CA LEU A 19 1.84 10.09 22.61
C LEU A 19 0.59 10.07 21.72
N ALA A 20 0.75 9.72 20.46
CA ALA A 20 -0.30 9.66 19.47
C ALA A 20 -0.46 8.22 18.96
N LYS A 21 -1.70 7.75 18.83
CA LYS A 21 -2.00 6.54 18.06
C LYS A 21 -2.54 6.95 16.70
N VAL A 22 -1.85 6.55 15.66
CA VAL A 22 -2.19 6.90 14.28
C VAL A 22 -2.50 5.62 13.51
N HIS A 23 -3.71 5.56 12.97
CA HIS A 23 -4.14 4.49 12.09
C HIS A 23 -3.89 4.87 10.64
N TYR A 24 -3.16 4.00 9.94
CA TYR A 24 -2.91 4.09 8.52
C TYR A 24 -3.72 3.03 7.80
N ARG A 25 -4.58 3.50 6.89
CA ARG A 25 -5.21 2.65 5.88
C ARG A 25 -4.79 3.13 4.50
N MET A 26 -3.97 2.34 3.82
CA MET A 26 -3.41 2.68 2.52
C MET A 26 -3.71 1.60 1.50
N GLN A 27 -3.99 2.03 0.28
CA GLN A 27 -4.25 1.16 -0.85
C GLN A 27 -3.36 1.58 -2.01
N ASP A 28 -2.79 0.59 -2.70
CA ASP A 28 -2.13 0.81 -3.97
C ASP A 28 -2.52 -0.26 -4.97
N HIS A 29 -2.48 0.10 -6.25
CA HIS A 29 -2.61 -0.88 -7.31
C HIS A 29 -1.31 -1.67 -7.40
N PHE A 30 -1.41 -2.99 -7.18
CA PHE A 30 -0.33 -3.94 -7.43
C PHE A 30 -0.46 -4.51 -8.86
N GLY A 31 -0.90 -3.65 -9.78
CA GLY A 31 -1.11 -3.92 -11.20
C GLY A 31 0.20 -3.97 -11.96
N LEU A 32 0.38 -4.90 -12.88
CA LEU A 32 1.39 -4.75 -13.94
C LEU A 32 0.73 -3.98 -15.09
N ASP A 33 1.39 -2.97 -15.62
CA ASP A 33 1.01 -2.33 -16.87
C ASP A 33 1.69 -2.99 -18.08
N ASP A 34 1.44 -2.44 -19.27
CA ASP A 34 1.96 -3.01 -20.51
C ASP A 34 3.48 -2.76 -20.62
N ASP A 35 3.99 -1.66 -20.07
CA ASP A 35 5.42 -1.34 -20.07
C ASP A 35 6.19 -2.29 -19.13
N ASP A 36 5.60 -2.66 -17.99
CA ASP A 36 6.15 -3.65 -17.06
C ASP A 36 6.36 -5.02 -17.72
N VAL A 37 5.39 -5.48 -18.51
CA VAL A 37 5.46 -6.80 -19.14
C VAL A 37 6.30 -6.81 -20.42
N LEU A 38 6.48 -5.65 -21.04
CA LEU A 38 7.36 -5.45 -22.21
C LEU A 38 8.81 -5.20 -21.81
N ASN A 39 9.08 -4.85 -20.54
CA ASN A 39 10.41 -4.68 -20.01
C ASN A 39 11.30 -5.91 -20.32
N PRO A 40 12.47 -5.74 -20.96
CA PRO A 40 13.32 -6.85 -21.39
C PRO A 40 13.77 -7.77 -20.26
N VAL A 41 13.90 -7.26 -19.04
CA VAL A 41 14.30 -8.04 -17.87
C VAL A 41 13.09 -8.78 -17.30
N TYR A 42 11.97 -8.08 -17.05
CA TYR A 42 10.81 -8.67 -16.39
C TYR A 42 10.08 -9.69 -17.26
N ARG A 43 10.07 -9.51 -18.59
CA ARG A 43 9.39 -10.42 -19.52
C ARG A 43 9.97 -11.84 -19.52
N GLU A 44 11.27 -11.98 -19.23
CA GLU A 44 11.93 -13.28 -19.14
C GLU A 44 11.36 -14.13 -17.99
N PHE A 45 10.98 -13.48 -16.89
CA PHE A 45 10.38 -14.15 -15.74
C PHE A 45 8.93 -14.55 -16.05
N ARG A 46 8.68 -15.86 -16.16
CA ARG A 46 7.35 -16.43 -16.44
C ARG A 46 6.27 -15.95 -15.47
N ILE A 47 6.62 -15.67 -14.22
CA ILE A 47 5.69 -15.20 -13.20
C ILE A 47 5.02 -13.87 -13.58
N PHE A 48 5.76 -12.91 -14.17
CA PHE A 48 5.20 -11.62 -14.57
C PHE A 48 4.19 -11.76 -15.72
N ARG A 49 4.47 -12.65 -16.69
CA ARG A 49 3.54 -12.93 -17.80
C ARG A 49 2.25 -13.59 -17.32
N LEU A 50 2.35 -14.57 -16.42
CA LEU A 50 1.18 -15.23 -15.82
C LEU A 50 0.36 -14.24 -14.98
N TRP A 51 1.04 -13.42 -14.17
CA TRP A 51 0.42 -12.40 -13.36
C TRP A 51 -0.32 -11.35 -14.20
N PHE A 52 0.32 -10.84 -15.25
CA PHE A 52 -0.29 -9.91 -16.22
C PHE A 52 -1.55 -10.49 -16.87
N ALA A 53 -1.53 -11.78 -17.24
CA ALA A 53 -2.68 -12.46 -17.82
C ALA A 53 -3.83 -12.61 -16.80
N LEU A 54 -3.54 -13.02 -15.57
CA LEU A 54 -4.54 -13.12 -14.49
C LEU A 54 -5.17 -11.77 -14.16
N GLN A 55 -4.41 -10.68 -14.30
CA GLN A 55 -4.88 -9.30 -14.14
C GLN A 55 -5.81 -8.79 -15.24
N ARG A 56 -6.00 -9.50 -16.35
CA ARG A 56 -6.78 -8.96 -17.50
C ARG A 56 -7.78 -9.97 -18.06
N TRP A 57 -7.55 -11.26 -17.87
CA TRP A 57 -8.37 -12.28 -18.51
C TRP A 57 -9.66 -12.58 -17.75
N LYS A 58 -10.77 -12.02 -18.24
CA LYS A 58 -12.12 -12.19 -17.66
C LYS A 58 -12.55 -13.65 -17.42
N LYS A 59 -12.13 -14.60 -18.25
CA LYS A 59 -12.51 -16.03 -18.11
C LYS A 59 -11.88 -16.69 -16.88
N TYR A 60 -10.78 -16.15 -16.35
CA TYR A 60 -10.15 -16.64 -15.12
C TYR A 60 -10.64 -15.91 -13.85
N GLY A 61 -11.70 -15.11 -13.95
CA GLY A 61 -12.26 -14.41 -12.79
C GLY A 61 -11.36 -13.26 -12.34
N TYR A 62 -11.05 -12.35 -13.27
CA TYR A 62 -10.32 -11.10 -13.05
C TYR A 62 -10.57 -10.50 -11.66
N ARG A 63 -9.49 -10.24 -10.91
CA ARG A 63 -9.50 -9.44 -9.68
C ARG A 63 -8.38 -8.39 -9.76
N PRO A 64 -8.66 -7.10 -9.51
CA PRO A 64 -7.61 -6.12 -9.31
C PRO A 64 -6.78 -6.53 -8.10
N PHE A 65 -5.46 -6.62 -8.26
CA PHE A 65 -4.56 -6.83 -7.13
C PHE A 65 -4.35 -5.49 -6.47
N ILE A 66 -4.85 -5.36 -5.25
CA ILE A 66 -4.57 -4.22 -4.39
C ILE A 66 -3.62 -4.67 -3.30
N THR A 67 -2.66 -3.81 -2.97
CA THR A 67 -1.94 -3.91 -1.70
C THR A 67 -2.71 -3.07 -0.70
N GLU A 68 -3.27 -3.70 0.32
CA GLU A 68 -3.88 -3.02 1.47
C GLU A 68 -2.88 -3.03 2.63
N ILE A 69 -2.61 -1.84 3.18
CA ILE A 69 -1.95 -1.68 4.47
C ILE A 69 -3.00 -1.15 5.43
N ASN A 70 -3.20 -1.85 6.54
CA ASN A 70 -4.12 -1.46 7.60
C ASN A 70 -3.43 -1.69 8.94
N THR A 71 -2.90 -0.62 9.53
CA THR A 71 -2.05 -0.71 10.73
C THR A 71 -2.19 0.51 11.61
N THR A 72 -2.12 0.29 12.92
CA THR A 72 -2.06 1.37 13.92
C THR A 72 -0.65 1.42 14.49
N VAL A 73 -0.05 2.61 14.48
CA VAL A 73 1.28 2.87 15.02
C VAL A 73 1.18 3.86 16.16
N GLU A 74 1.98 3.65 17.20
CA GLU A 74 2.13 4.60 18.30
C GLU A 74 3.36 5.48 18.03
N ILE A 75 3.15 6.80 18.03
CA ILE A 75 4.17 7.81 17.78
C ILE A 75 4.32 8.63 19.05
N SER A 76 5.55 8.79 19.53
CA SER A 76 5.88 9.67 20.66
C SER A 76 6.91 10.70 20.24
N GLY A 77 6.91 11.84 20.92
CA GLY A 77 7.89 12.89 20.71
C GLY A 77 7.73 14.04 21.69
N ARG A 78 8.56 15.06 21.52
CA ARG A 78 8.44 16.35 22.22
C ARG A 78 7.89 17.45 21.31
N ARG A 79 7.29 18.48 21.93
CA ARG A 79 6.62 19.60 21.24
C ARG A 79 7.54 20.40 20.30
N ASP A 80 8.86 20.37 20.54
CA ASP A 80 9.88 21.15 19.83
C ASP A 80 11.04 20.29 19.27
N GLU A 81 10.80 19.00 18.99
CA GLU A 81 11.72 18.11 18.24
C GLU A 81 11.39 18.10 16.73
#